data_AF-A0A925IX88-F1
#
_entry.id   AF-A0A925IX88-F1
#
_cell.length_a   1.000
_cell.length_b   1.000
_cell.length_c   1.000
_cell.angle_alpha   90.00
_cell.angle_beta   90.00
_cell.angle_gamma   90.00
#
_symmetry.space_group_name_H-M   'P 1'
#
loop_
_entity.id
_entity.type
_entity.pdbx_description
1 polymer ?
#
loop_
_entity_poly.entity_id
_entity_poly.type
_entity_poly.pdbx_seq_one_letter_code
_entity_poly.pdbx_strand_id
1 'polypeptide(L)'
;MENTLTREQIQNFKGKYPKQLWYLFFSEMWERFCFYGMRGMLIYFMVTQLMMNDSVANLQYGATQAFVYAFTFIGGLFADKILGYRKSLFWGGLLMIVGSTILAIDPNAFFFYGISFTIIGTGFFKPNISTMVGQLYSEHDQRRDAGFSLFYAGINIGALLGGYLCIAVGKGDMLSNIIPEHLRWNVAFSFAAVVMVISLLTFVRTQRYMADIGLSPLLHLSDKKRKYYEIATYVGSLLVLPLIMTMVSKTEYTDYFMYTIGPLTLVYLGYEMTKMNASDNKKM
;
A
#
# COMPACT_ATOMS: atom_id res chain seq x y z
N MET A 1 -26.26 22.91 -0.48
CA MET A 1 -24.95 23.48 -0.86
C MET A 1 -23.91 22.85 0.06
N GLU A 2 -23.24 21.77 -0.35
CA GLU A 2 -22.09 21.28 0.39
C GLU A 2 -20.99 22.34 0.30
N ASN A 3 -20.55 22.83 1.46
CA ASN A 3 -19.54 23.87 1.59
C ASN A 3 -18.18 23.25 1.21
N THR A 4 -17.92 23.05 -0.08
CA THR A 4 -16.68 22.46 -0.58
C THR A 4 -15.54 23.43 -0.35
N LEU A 5 -14.72 23.14 0.65
CA LEU A 5 -13.47 23.85 0.91
C LEU A 5 -12.62 23.87 -0.38
N THR A 6 -11.98 25.01 -0.65
CA THR A 6 -10.96 25.12 -1.70
C THR A 6 -9.60 24.63 -1.19
N ARG A 7 -8.67 24.30 -2.09
CA ARG A 7 -7.31 23.89 -1.72
C ARG A 7 -6.61 24.94 -0.87
N GLU A 8 -6.74 26.20 -1.26
CA GLU A 8 -6.15 27.33 -0.57
C GLU A 8 -6.69 27.46 0.87
N GLN A 9 -7.99 27.24 1.07
CA GLN A 9 -8.57 27.21 2.41
C GLN A 9 -8.04 26.04 3.25
N ILE A 10 -7.74 24.90 2.65
CA ILE A 10 -7.11 23.76 3.34
C ILE A 10 -5.69 24.11 3.74
N GLN A 11 -4.90 24.74 2.86
CA GLN A 11 -3.50 25.10 3.11
C GLN A 11 -3.37 26.26 4.11
N ASN A 12 -4.32 27.20 4.13
CA ASN A 12 -4.37 28.34 5.05
C ASN A 12 -5.05 28.01 6.39
N PHE A 13 -5.02 26.74 6.82
CA PHE A 13 -5.57 26.32 8.11
C PHE A 13 -4.89 27.03 9.29
N LYS A 14 -5.62 27.22 10.39
CA LYS A 14 -5.06 27.74 11.65
C LYS A 14 -4.65 26.59 12.59
N GLY A 15 -3.54 26.76 13.30
CA GLY A 15 -3.00 25.77 14.25
C GLY A 15 -1.86 24.93 13.67
N LYS A 16 -1.56 23.80 14.34
CA LYS A 16 -0.40 22.95 14.01
C LYS A 16 -0.66 21.96 12.88
N TYR A 17 -1.87 21.40 12.79
CA TYR A 17 -2.24 20.39 11.81
C TYR A 17 -3.58 20.70 11.14
N PRO A 18 -3.72 20.50 9.81
CA PRO A 18 -5.00 20.59 9.14
C PRO A 18 -5.87 19.38 9.55
N LYS A 19 -7.20 19.57 9.60
CA LYS A 19 -8.14 18.50 9.99
C LYS A 19 -8.00 17.26 9.09
N GLN A 20 -7.72 17.50 7.81
CA GLN A 20 -7.47 16.52 6.76
C GLN A 20 -6.34 15.55 7.12
N LEU A 21 -5.29 16.03 7.81
CA LEU A 21 -4.15 15.20 8.18
C LEU A 21 -4.56 14.06 9.10
N TRP A 22 -5.43 14.30 10.08
CA TRP A 22 -5.88 13.27 11.04
C TRP A 22 -6.55 12.10 10.34
N TYR A 23 -7.33 12.38 9.30
CA TYR A 23 -7.97 11.31 8.55
C TYR A 23 -6.99 10.47 7.73
N LEU A 24 -6.02 11.12 7.07
CA LEU A 24 -4.96 10.42 6.34
C LEU A 24 -4.07 9.64 7.30
N PHE A 25 -3.80 10.19 8.49
CA PHE A 25 -3.11 9.51 9.58
C PHE A 25 -3.82 8.21 9.98
N PHE A 26 -5.13 8.25 10.24
CA PHE A 26 -5.84 7.03 10.65
C PHE A 26 -5.92 6.01 9.52
N SER A 27 -6.15 6.44 8.28
CA SER A 27 -6.15 5.54 7.13
C SER A 27 -4.79 4.86 6.93
N GLU A 28 -3.70 5.62 7.03
CA GLU A 28 -2.34 5.06 6.96
C GLU A 28 -2.03 4.15 8.14
N MET A 29 -2.39 4.53 9.37
CA MET A 29 -2.18 3.71 10.56
C MET A 29 -2.84 2.33 10.41
N TRP A 30 -4.08 2.29 9.92
CA TRP A 30 -4.80 1.04 9.68
C TRP A 30 -4.23 0.22 8.52
N GLU A 31 -3.80 0.86 7.44
CA GLU A 31 -3.10 0.11 6.38
C GLU A 31 -1.79 -0.48 6.94
N ARG A 32 -1.05 0.28 7.76
CA ARG A 32 0.23 -0.19 8.32
C ARG A 32 0.05 -1.31 9.33
N PHE A 33 -1.04 -1.28 10.09
CA PHE A 33 -1.48 -2.45 10.86
C PHE A 33 -1.57 -3.69 9.95
N CYS A 34 -2.23 -3.59 8.81
CA CYS A 34 -2.40 -4.72 7.89
C CYS A 34 -1.06 -5.17 7.29
N PHE A 35 -0.23 -4.22 6.86
CA PHE A 35 1.08 -4.49 6.25
C PHE A 35 2.03 -5.19 7.22
N TYR A 36 2.22 -4.64 8.42
CA TYR A 36 3.12 -5.20 9.41
C TYR A 36 2.54 -6.46 10.08
N GLY A 37 1.21 -6.56 10.22
CA GLY A 37 0.54 -7.78 10.65
C GLY A 37 0.80 -8.94 9.72
N MET A 38 0.58 -8.76 8.40
CA MET A 38 0.96 -9.76 7.41
C MET A 38 2.45 -10.07 7.49
N ARG A 39 3.32 -9.05 7.48
CA ARG A 39 4.78 -9.22 7.53
C ARG A 39 5.25 -10.09 8.70
N GLY A 40 4.66 -9.91 9.89
CA GLY A 40 4.97 -10.71 11.07
C GLY A 40 4.51 -12.17 10.97
N MET A 41 3.46 -12.43 10.18
CA MET A 41 2.88 -13.76 10.00
C MET A 41 3.52 -14.58 8.87
N LEU A 42 3.97 -13.95 7.77
CA LEU A 42 4.27 -14.68 6.52
C LEU A 42 5.25 -15.84 6.68
N ILE A 43 6.46 -15.59 7.21
CA ILE A 43 7.49 -16.64 7.32
C ILE A 43 7.01 -17.74 8.26
N TYR A 44 6.46 -17.36 9.43
CA TYR A 44 5.99 -18.33 10.40
C TYR A 44 4.86 -19.21 9.83
N PHE A 45 3.91 -18.61 9.13
CA PHE A 45 2.81 -19.32 8.48
C PHE A 45 3.33 -20.28 7.39
N MET A 46 4.23 -19.82 6.51
CA MET A 46 4.82 -20.66 5.47
C MET A 46 5.55 -21.88 6.05
N VAL A 47 6.34 -21.69 7.10
CA VAL A 47 7.09 -22.78 7.73
C VAL A 47 6.16 -23.75 8.47
N THR A 48 5.24 -23.22 9.29
CA THR A 48 4.46 -24.06 10.23
C THR A 48 3.15 -24.61 9.65
N GLN A 49 2.52 -23.90 8.71
CA GLN A 49 1.22 -24.30 8.16
C GLN A 49 1.35 -24.84 6.73
N LEU A 50 2.20 -24.22 5.91
CA LEU A 50 2.49 -24.70 4.54
C LEU A 50 3.63 -25.72 4.48
N MET A 51 4.25 -26.06 5.63
CA MET A 51 5.33 -27.03 5.76
C MET A 51 6.53 -26.76 4.84
N MET A 52 6.81 -25.47 4.60
CA MET A 52 7.89 -25.03 3.75
C MET A 52 9.22 -25.05 4.49
N ASN A 53 10.31 -25.34 3.77
CA ASN A 53 11.65 -25.18 4.32
C ASN A 53 11.95 -23.70 4.62
N ASP A 54 12.61 -23.42 5.73
CA ASP A 54 12.98 -22.07 6.18
C ASP A 54 13.68 -21.25 5.10
N SER A 55 14.59 -21.85 4.32
CA SER A 55 15.30 -21.16 3.24
C SER A 55 14.33 -20.70 2.14
N VAL A 56 13.42 -21.58 1.74
CA VAL A 56 12.41 -21.28 0.72
C VAL A 56 11.44 -20.21 1.22
N ALA A 57 10.98 -20.33 2.47
CA ALA A 57 10.09 -19.34 3.08
C ALA A 57 10.75 -17.94 3.16
N ASN A 58 12.04 -17.87 3.49
CA ASN A 58 12.79 -16.61 3.49
C ASN A 58 12.93 -16.01 2.10
N LEU A 59 13.22 -16.83 1.08
CA LEU A 59 13.31 -16.35 -0.31
C LEU A 59 11.97 -15.83 -0.82
N GLN A 60 10.86 -16.55 -0.56
CA GLN A 60 9.52 -16.11 -0.96
C GLN A 60 9.06 -14.87 -0.21
N TYR A 61 9.43 -14.75 1.07
CA TYR A 61 9.24 -13.51 1.82
C TYR A 61 10.03 -12.35 1.19
N GLY A 62 11.30 -12.56 0.84
CA GLY A 62 12.12 -11.58 0.14
C GLY A 62 11.51 -11.14 -1.19
N ALA A 63 11.06 -12.10 -2.00
CA ALA A 63 10.37 -11.86 -3.26
C ALA A 63 9.09 -11.03 -3.05
N THR A 64 8.26 -11.41 -2.07
CA THR A 64 7.04 -10.67 -1.70
C THR A 64 7.37 -9.20 -1.43
N GLN A 65 8.39 -8.94 -0.60
CA GLN A 65 8.76 -7.56 -0.27
C GLN A 65 9.32 -6.80 -1.47
N ALA A 66 10.18 -7.43 -2.28
CA ALA A 66 10.71 -6.82 -3.48
C ALA A 66 9.58 -6.37 -4.43
N PHE A 67 8.57 -7.23 -4.64
CA PHE A 67 7.42 -6.86 -5.46
C PHE A 67 6.51 -5.82 -4.81
N VAL A 68 6.32 -5.82 -3.48
CA VAL A 68 5.61 -4.71 -2.82
C VAL A 68 6.28 -3.38 -3.17
N TYR A 69 7.60 -3.28 -3.01
CA TYR A 69 8.32 -2.03 -3.32
C TYR A 69 8.27 -1.69 -4.82
N ALA A 70 8.46 -2.67 -5.71
CA ALA A 70 8.34 -2.44 -7.15
C ALA A 70 6.94 -1.93 -7.55
N PHE A 71 5.88 -2.51 -6.98
CA PHE A 71 4.51 -2.10 -7.27
C PHE A 71 4.14 -0.75 -6.66
N THR A 72 4.78 -0.32 -5.56
CA THR A 72 4.59 1.05 -5.05
C THR A 72 5.09 2.10 -6.03
N PHE A 73 6.16 1.83 -6.77
CA PHE A 73 6.57 2.72 -7.85
C PHE A 73 5.54 2.73 -8.99
N ILE A 74 5.12 1.55 -9.47
CA ILE A 74 4.17 1.40 -10.57
C ILE A 74 2.81 2.04 -10.24
N GLY A 75 2.27 1.78 -9.04
CA GLY A 75 0.99 2.34 -8.60
C GLY A 75 1.03 3.86 -8.38
N GLY A 76 2.17 4.41 -7.98
CA GLY A 76 2.39 5.87 -7.93
C GLY A 76 2.33 6.49 -9.33
N LEU A 77 3.05 5.91 -10.30
CA LEU A 77 3.02 6.37 -11.69
C LEU A 77 1.61 6.38 -12.29
N PHE A 78 0.81 5.34 -12.03
CA PHE A 78 -0.57 5.28 -12.51
C PHE A 78 -1.48 6.30 -11.82
N ALA A 79 -1.25 6.60 -10.54
CA ALA A 79 -1.97 7.66 -9.86
C ALA A 79 -1.64 9.03 -10.43
N ASP A 80 -0.36 9.32 -10.64
CA ASP A 80 0.14 10.60 -11.16
C ASP A 80 -0.29 10.88 -12.60
N LYS A 81 -0.42 9.83 -13.42
CA LYS A 81 -0.69 9.97 -14.86
C LYS A 81 -2.14 9.68 -15.27
N ILE A 82 -2.88 8.89 -14.49
CA ILE A 82 -4.20 8.38 -14.91
C ILE A 82 -5.25 8.55 -13.83
N LEU A 83 -5.12 7.84 -12.71
CA LEU A 83 -6.21 7.66 -11.75
C LEU A 83 -6.44 8.88 -10.85
N GLY A 84 -5.38 9.60 -10.50
CA GLY A 84 -5.36 10.45 -9.32
C GLY A 84 -5.26 9.64 -8.02
N TYR A 85 -4.80 10.27 -6.96
CA TYR A 85 -4.53 9.57 -5.69
C TYR A 85 -5.78 8.96 -5.07
N ARG A 86 -6.95 9.60 -5.18
CA ARG A 86 -8.19 9.08 -4.56
C ARG A 86 -8.64 7.76 -5.14
N LYS A 87 -8.70 7.67 -6.48
CA LYS A 87 -9.11 6.44 -7.17
C LYS A 87 -8.07 5.34 -7.01
N SER A 88 -6.80 5.70 -7.02
CA SER A 88 -5.68 4.80 -6.77
C SER A 88 -5.76 4.18 -5.37
N LEU A 89 -5.90 5.01 -4.33
CA LEU A 89 -6.07 4.59 -2.94
C LEU A 89 -7.28 3.69 -2.75
N PHE A 90 -8.42 4.06 -3.35
CA PHE A 90 -9.63 3.25 -3.26
C PHE A 90 -9.44 1.86 -3.88
N TRP A 91 -8.87 1.82 -5.09
CA TRP A 91 -8.59 0.57 -5.80
C TRP A 91 -7.58 -0.30 -5.04
N GLY A 92 -6.48 0.30 -4.57
CA GLY A 92 -5.48 -0.40 -3.78
C GLY A 92 -6.06 -0.98 -2.50
N GLY A 93 -6.87 -0.21 -1.79
CA GLY A 93 -7.55 -0.66 -0.58
C GLY A 93 -8.52 -1.80 -0.84
N LEU A 94 -9.28 -1.74 -1.93
CA LEU A 94 -10.18 -2.82 -2.33
C LEU A 94 -9.42 -4.12 -2.62
N LEU A 95 -8.30 -4.05 -3.36
CA LEU A 95 -7.47 -5.22 -3.63
C LEU A 95 -6.87 -5.82 -2.35
N MET A 96 -6.41 -4.99 -1.40
CA MET A 96 -5.91 -5.47 -0.11
C MET A 96 -7.00 -6.14 0.74
N ILE A 97 -8.24 -5.62 0.70
CA ILE A 97 -9.40 -6.25 1.37
C ILE A 97 -9.68 -7.61 0.72
N VAL A 98 -9.72 -7.69 -0.60
CA VAL A 98 -9.95 -8.95 -1.33
C VAL A 98 -8.85 -9.97 -0.99
N GLY A 99 -7.58 -9.57 -1.09
CA GLY A 99 -6.45 -10.43 -0.76
C GLY A 99 -6.48 -10.94 0.67
N SER A 100 -6.74 -10.04 1.63
CA SER A 100 -6.83 -10.43 3.05
C SER A 100 -8.05 -11.29 3.36
N THR A 101 -9.16 -11.09 2.64
CA THR A 101 -10.37 -11.91 2.78
C THR A 101 -10.15 -13.32 2.23
N ILE A 102 -9.47 -13.45 1.09
CA ILE A 102 -9.05 -14.74 0.54
C ILE A 102 -8.23 -15.53 1.57
N LEU A 103 -7.24 -14.87 2.20
CA LEU A 103 -6.43 -15.48 3.26
C LEU A 103 -7.26 -15.79 4.52
N ALA A 104 -8.27 -14.99 4.85
CA ALA A 104 -9.14 -15.27 5.99
C ALA A 104 -10.03 -16.51 5.77
N ILE A 105 -10.42 -16.81 4.52
CA ILE A 105 -11.28 -17.95 4.18
C ILE A 105 -10.49 -19.25 4.23
N ASP A 106 -9.39 -19.34 3.49
CA ASP A 106 -8.51 -20.51 3.49
C ASP A 106 -7.08 -20.08 3.18
N PRO A 107 -6.28 -19.78 4.22
CA PRO A 107 -4.92 -19.32 4.03
C PRO A 107 -3.99 -20.42 3.52
N ASN A 108 -4.34 -21.70 3.68
CA ASN A 108 -3.50 -22.80 3.21
C ASN A 108 -3.64 -23.00 1.70
N ALA A 109 -4.87 -23.01 1.19
CA ALA A 109 -5.13 -23.20 -0.24
C ALA A 109 -4.78 -21.97 -1.08
N PHE A 110 -5.06 -20.76 -0.56
CA PHE A 110 -5.01 -19.54 -1.36
C PHE A 110 -3.91 -18.56 -0.95
N PHE A 111 -2.88 -19.02 -0.23
CA PHE A 111 -1.82 -18.16 0.30
C PHE A 111 -1.23 -17.20 -0.75
N PHE A 112 -0.60 -17.73 -1.81
CA PHE A 112 0.04 -16.89 -2.83
C PHE A 112 -0.94 -16.05 -3.64
N TYR A 113 -2.19 -16.51 -3.76
CA TYR A 113 -3.23 -15.75 -4.44
C TYR A 113 -3.61 -14.51 -3.63
N GLY A 114 -3.88 -14.67 -2.33
CA GLY A 114 -4.16 -13.57 -1.41
C GLY A 114 -2.99 -12.58 -1.29
N ILE A 115 -1.75 -13.08 -1.20
CA ILE A 115 -0.54 -12.24 -1.17
C ILE A 115 -0.37 -11.42 -2.45
N SER A 116 -0.68 -11.99 -3.62
CA SER A 116 -0.59 -11.27 -4.90
C SER A 116 -1.55 -10.07 -4.97
N PHE A 117 -2.77 -10.23 -4.45
CA PHE A 117 -3.71 -9.12 -4.29
C PHE A 117 -3.18 -8.04 -3.34
N THR A 118 -2.61 -8.44 -2.20
CA THR A 118 -2.03 -7.49 -1.24
C THR A 118 -0.85 -6.72 -1.84
N ILE A 119 0.03 -7.38 -2.60
CA ILE A 119 1.17 -6.73 -3.27
C ILE A 119 0.69 -5.61 -4.18
N ILE A 120 -0.22 -5.94 -5.10
CA ILE A 120 -0.73 -4.97 -6.08
C ILE A 120 -1.53 -3.88 -5.37
N GLY A 121 -2.35 -4.26 -4.40
CA GLY A 121 -3.15 -3.32 -3.61
C GLY A 121 -2.30 -2.31 -2.84
N THR A 122 -1.23 -2.78 -2.18
CA THR A 122 -0.26 -1.92 -1.50
C THR A 122 0.41 -0.96 -2.48
N GLY A 123 0.68 -1.42 -3.70
CA GLY A 123 1.25 -0.61 -4.76
C GLY A 123 0.42 0.62 -5.12
N PHE A 124 -0.90 0.46 -5.24
CA PHE A 124 -1.82 1.58 -5.50
C PHE A 124 -2.17 2.41 -4.25
N PHE A 125 -1.96 1.89 -3.04
CA PHE A 125 -2.30 2.61 -1.80
C PHE A 125 -1.14 3.46 -1.28
N LYS A 126 -0.02 2.81 -0.93
CA LYS A 126 1.08 3.37 -0.13
C LYS A 126 1.73 4.65 -0.67
N PRO A 127 2.13 4.76 -1.96
CA PRO A 127 2.80 5.97 -2.46
C PRO A 127 1.84 7.18 -2.53
N ASN A 128 0.53 6.92 -2.59
CA ASN A 128 -0.46 7.93 -2.96
C ASN A 128 -1.01 8.69 -1.76
N ILE A 129 -1.13 8.02 -0.60
CA ILE A 129 -1.59 8.66 0.64
C ILE A 129 -0.57 9.65 1.20
N SER A 130 0.73 9.32 1.16
CA SER A 130 1.80 10.25 1.56
C SER A 130 1.88 11.46 0.65
N THR A 131 1.63 11.27 -0.65
CA THR A 131 1.54 12.38 -1.62
C THR A 131 0.36 13.30 -1.32
N MET A 132 -0.81 12.75 -0.97
CA MET A 132 -1.95 13.56 -0.51
C MET A 132 -1.65 14.35 0.75
N VAL A 133 -0.89 13.79 1.71
CA VAL A 133 -0.42 14.54 2.89
C VAL A 133 0.43 15.74 2.48
N GLY A 134 1.35 15.55 1.54
CA GLY A 134 2.17 16.65 1.01
C GLY A 134 1.35 17.78 0.40
N GLN A 135 0.24 17.44 -0.28
CA GLN A 135 -0.64 18.42 -0.91
C GLN A 135 -1.50 19.24 0.07
N LEU A 136 -1.59 18.84 1.34
CA LEU A 136 -2.28 19.61 2.40
C LEU A 136 -1.55 20.90 2.77
N TYR A 137 -0.27 21.00 2.40
CA TYR A 137 0.62 22.11 2.74
C TYR A 137 1.00 22.87 1.47
N SER A 138 1.27 24.16 1.58
CA SER A 138 1.91 24.91 0.49
C SER A 138 3.42 24.60 0.43
N GLU A 139 4.08 24.91 -0.68
CA GLU A 139 5.49 24.52 -0.91
C GLU A 139 6.46 25.03 0.16
N HIS A 140 6.18 26.21 0.74
CA HIS A 140 7.02 26.87 1.74
C HIS A 140 6.42 26.83 3.16
N ASP A 141 5.46 25.94 3.42
CA ASP A 141 4.84 25.81 4.74
C ASP A 141 5.77 25.09 5.74
N GLN A 142 6.26 25.81 6.74
CA GLN A 142 7.12 25.27 7.81
C GLN A 142 6.42 24.18 8.65
N ARG A 143 5.08 24.09 8.62
CA ARG A 143 4.31 23.07 9.34
C ARG A 143 4.31 21.72 8.64
N ARG A 144 4.76 21.66 7.37
CA ARG A 144 4.80 20.44 6.57
C ARG A 144 5.58 19.33 7.25
N ASP A 145 6.76 19.64 7.78
CA ASP A 145 7.63 18.64 8.44
C ASP A 145 6.99 18.08 9.71
N ALA A 146 6.33 18.94 10.50
CA ALA A 146 5.55 18.50 11.66
C ALA A 146 4.37 17.61 11.24
N GLY A 147 3.73 17.92 10.11
CA GLY A 147 2.68 17.09 9.50
C GLY A 147 3.16 15.69 9.15
N PHE A 148 4.30 15.59 8.45
CA PHE A 148 4.91 14.30 8.12
C PHE A 148 5.37 13.54 9.37
N SER A 149 5.88 14.24 10.39
CA SER A 149 6.26 13.63 11.67
C SER A 149 5.06 12.97 12.36
N LEU A 150 3.91 13.65 12.40
CA LEU A 150 2.67 13.05 12.92
C LEU A 150 2.21 11.88 12.05
N PHE A 151 2.24 12.02 10.72
CA PHE A 151 1.89 10.95 9.80
C PHE A 151 2.72 9.67 10.04
N TYR A 152 4.04 9.82 10.22
CA TYR A 152 4.94 8.71 10.53
C TYR A 152 4.72 8.11 11.93
N ALA A 153 4.29 8.88 12.91
CA ALA A 153 3.86 8.31 14.19
C ALA A 153 2.71 7.31 14.00
N GLY A 154 1.79 7.57 13.07
CA GLY A 154 0.70 6.66 12.72
C GLY A 154 1.21 5.35 12.13
N ILE A 155 2.24 5.40 11.29
CA ILE A 155 2.91 4.21 10.77
C ILE A 155 3.44 3.33 11.90
N ASN A 156 4.14 3.93 12.86
CA ASN A 156 4.72 3.20 14.00
C ASN A 156 3.64 2.58 14.89
N ILE A 157 2.54 3.30 15.16
CA ILE A 157 1.41 2.78 15.93
C ILE A 157 0.77 1.59 15.21
N GLY A 158 0.49 1.72 13.91
CA GLY A 158 -0.02 0.63 13.10
C GLY A 158 0.91 -0.58 13.11
N ALA A 159 2.21 -0.36 12.91
CA ALA A 159 3.23 -1.40 12.92
C ALA A 159 3.30 -2.17 14.24
N LEU A 160 3.28 -1.45 15.36
CA LEU A 160 3.30 -2.03 16.70
C LEU A 160 2.05 -2.90 16.94
N LEU A 161 0.87 -2.35 16.67
CA LEU A 161 -0.40 -3.04 16.91
C LEU A 161 -0.54 -4.26 16.00
N GLY A 162 -0.37 -4.08 14.69
CA GLY A 162 -0.56 -5.14 13.70
C GLY A 162 0.50 -6.22 13.79
N GLY A 163 1.77 -5.81 13.87
CA GLY A 163 2.91 -6.72 13.90
C GLY A 163 2.93 -7.66 15.11
N TYR A 164 2.37 -7.23 16.25
CA TYR A 164 2.24 -8.08 17.43
C TYR A 164 0.90 -8.84 17.47
N LEU A 165 -0.23 -8.15 17.27
CA LEU A 165 -1.55 -8.74 17.48
C LEU A 165 -1.83 -9.91 16.54
N CYS A 166 -1.52 -9.75 15.25
CA CYS A 166 -1.88 -10.76 14.24
C CYS A 166 -1.11 -12.06 14.48
N ILE A 167 0.21 -11.99 14.71
CA ILE A 167 1.03 -13.17 14.97
C ILE A 167 0.69 -13.82 16.33
N ALA A 168 0.41 -13.01 17.37
CA ALA A 168 0.04 -13.54 18.68
C ALA A 168 -1.27 -14.35 18.61
N VAL A 169 -2.26 -13.89 17.84
CA VAL A 169 -3.50 -14.65 17.61
C VAL A 169 -3.26 -15.87 16.74
N GLY A 170 -2.48 -15.74 15.65
CA GLY A 170 -2.15 -16.87 14.77
C GLY A 170 -1.46 -18.02 15.50
N LYS A 171 -0.51 -17.70 16.39
CA LYS A 171 0.20 -18.69 17.22
C LYS A 171 -0.63 -19.25 18.38
N GLY A 172 -1.74 -18.60 18.73
CA GLY A 172 -2.53 -18.94 19.92
C GLY A 172 -1.96 -18.41 21.23
N ASP A 173 -0.99 -17.49 21.17
CA ASP A 173 -0.48 -16.75 22.34
C ASP A 173 -1.56 -15.80 22.91
N MET A 174 -2.54 -15.40 22.07
CA MET A 174 -3.68 -14.57 22.45
C MET A 174 -5.00 -15.12 21.88
N LEU A 175 -6.11 -14.93 22.61
CA LEU A 175 -7.46 -15.38 22.22
C LEU A 175 -7.64 -16.89 22.00
N SER A 176 -6.68 -17.73 22.42
CA SER A 176 -6.73 -19.19 22.27
C SER A 176 -7.90 -19.86 23.00
N ASN A 177 -8.43 -19.24 24.04
CA ASN A 177 -9.61 -19.72 24.77
C ASN A 177 -10.94 -19.50 24.01
N ILE A 178 -10.95 -18.60 23.01
CA ILE A 178 -12.15 -18.20 22.27
C ILE A 178 -12.11 -18.76 20.85
N ILE A 179 -10.93 -18.85 20.25
CA ILE A 179 -10.74 -19.24 18.85
C ILE A 179 -10.26 -20.70 18.77
N PRO A 180 -11.02 -21.58 18.08
CA PRO A 180 -10.59 -22.95 17.82
C PRO A 180 -9.24 -22.99 17.10
N GLU A 181 -8.39 -23.96 17.43
CA GLU A 181 -7.02 -24.07 16.90
C GLU A 181 -6.95 -24.02 15.37
N HIS A 182 -7.85 -24.74 14.69
CA HIS A 182 -7.93 -24.79 13.23
C HIS A 182 -8.37 -23.47 12.56
N LEU A 183 -8.88 -22.50 13.32
CA LEU A 183 -9.32 -21.18 12.80
C LEU A 183 -8.40 -20.04 13.22
N ARG A 184 -7.35 -20.29 14.01
CA ARG A 184 -6.48 -19.21 14.53
C ARG A 184 -5.85 -18.38 13.42
N TRP A 185 -5.35 -19.03 12.38
CA TRP A 185 -4.77 -18.36 11.23
C TRP A 185 -5.80 -17.63 10.37
N ASN A 186 -6.96 -18.25 10.13
CA ASN A 186 -8.09 -17.59 9.47
C ASN A 186 -8.48 -16.29 10.17
N VAL A 187 -8.61 -16.32 11.50
CA VAL A 187 -8.92 -15.13 12.30
C VAL A 187 -7.78 -14.12 12.27
N ALA A 188 -6.52 -14.56 12.38
CA ALA A 188 -5.37 -13.67 12.31
C ALA A 188 -5.29 -12.90 10.97
N PHE A 189 -5.52 -13.58 9.84
CA PHE A 189 -5.62 -12.92 8.52
C PHE A 189 -6.89 -12.07 8.38
N SER A 190 -7.99 -12.45 9.03
CA SER A 190 -9.24 -11.67 9.02
C SER A 190 -9.08 -10.29 9.66
N PHE A 191 -8.17 -10.11 10.63
CA PHE A 191 -7.90 -8.78 11.20
C PHE A 191 -7.39 -7.82 10.13
N ALA A 192 -6.50 -8.26 9.24
CA ALA A 192 -6.04 -7.44 8.13
C ALA A 192 -7.21 -7.06 7.20
N ALA A 193 -8.12 -8.00 6.91
CA ALA A 193 -9.30 -7.70 6.09
C ALA A 193 -10.22 -6.65 6.75
N VAL A 194 -10.60 -6.86 8.01
CA VAL A 194 -11.50 -5.97 8.76
C VAL A 194 -10.89 -4.59 8.95
N VAL A 195 -9.62 -4.53 9.38
CA VAL A 195 -8.94 -3.25 9.60
C VAL A 195 -8.73 -2.50 8.29
N MET A 196 -8.45 -3.20 7.19
CA MET A 196 -8.36 -2.56 5.88
C MET A 196 -9.71 -2.01 5.40
N VAL A 197 -10.83 -2.70 5.68
CA VAL A 197 -12.18 -2.14 5.46
C VAL A 197 -12.37 -0.85 6.27
N ILE A 198 -11.98 -0.84 7.54
CA ILE A 198 -12.04 0.37 8.38
C ILE A 198 -11.18 1.49 7.80
N SER A 199 -9.97 1.19 7.32
CA SER A 199 -9.10 2.16 6.65
C SER A 199 -9.77 2.75 5.41
N LEU A 200 -10.30 1.90 4.54
CA LEU A 200 -10.92 2.32 3.28
C LEU A 200 -12.20 3.14 3.53
N LEU A 201 -13.03 2.73 4.50
CA LEU A 201 -14.21 3.51 4.91
C LEU A 201 -13.83 4.86 5.50
N THR A 202 -12.77 4.92 6.32
CA THR A 202 -12.21 6.18 6.82
C THR A 202 -11.82 7.08 5.65
N PHE A 203 -11.04 6.56 4.70
CA PHE A 203 -10.61 7.30 3.51
C PHE A 203 -11.80 7.80 2.65
N VAL A 204 -12.79 6.94 2.39
CA VAL A 204 -13.96 7.28 1.56
C VAL A 204 -14.82 8.38 2.17
N ARG A 205 -14.91 8.45 3.51
CA ARG A 205 -15.57 9.57 4.19
C ARG A 205 -14.73 10.84 4.07
N THR A 206 -13.42 10.71 4.20
CA THR A 206 -12.47 11.81 4.22
C THR A 206 -12.30 12.54 2.90
N GLN A 207 -12.34 11.83 1.77
CA GLN A 207 -12.15 12.45 0.45
C GLN A 207 -13.15 13.58 0.15
N ARG A 208 -14.29 13.64 0.85
CA ARG A 208 -15.26 14.74 0.77
C ARG A 208 -14.71 16.07 1.29
N TYR A 209 -13.71 16.04 2.16
CA TYR A 209 -13.08 17.21 2.79
C TYR A 209 -11.74 17.60 2.15
N MET A 210 -11.39 17.01 1.00
CA MET A 210 -10.07 17.12 0.37
C MET A 210 -10.05 18.06 -0.84
N ALA A 211 -11.09 18.88 -1.08
CA ALA A 211 -11.15 19.81 -2.23
C ALA A 211 -10.84 19.10 -3.58
N ASP A 212 -9.83 19.55 -4.31
CA ASP A 212 -9.26 18.99 -5.54
C ASP A 212 -8.09 18.01 -5.31
N ILE A 213 -7.58 17.90 -4.08
CA ILE A 213 -6.40 17.08 -3.72
C ILE A 213 -6.66 15.61 -4.08
N GLY A 214 -5.81 15.05 -4.95
CA GLY A 214 -5.89 13.66 -5.39
C GLY A 214 -6.98 13.34 -6.41
N LEU A 215 -7.56 14.34 -7.08
CA LEU A 215 -8.37 14.11 -8.28
C LEU A 215 -7.50 13.65 -9.47
N SER A 216 -8.14 13.07 -10.49
CA SER A 216 -7.46 12.57 -11.69
C SER A 216 -6.78 13.71 -12.46
N PRO A 217 -5.56 13.50 -12.98
CA PRO A 217 -4.89 14.47 -13.86
C PRO A 217 -5.57 14.59 -15.25
N LEU A 218 -6.42 13.61 -15.61
CA LEU A 218 -7.07 13.52 -16.91
C LEU A 218 -8.45 14.19 -16.95
N LEU A 219 -8.76 15.10 -16.01
CA LEU A 219 -10.02 15.84 -15.99
C LEU A 219 -10.22 16.74 -17.23
N HIS A 220 -9.14 17.09 -17.93
CA HIS A 220 -9.17 17.85 -19.18
C HIS A 220 -9.63 17.03 -20.40
N LEU A 221 -9.67 15.69 -20.30
CA LEU A 221 -10.13 14.80 -21.37
C LEU A 221 -11.64 14.57 -21.28
N SER A 222 -12.25 14.20 -22.42
CA SER A 222 -13.63 13.72 -22.44
C SER A 222 -13.82 12.52 -21.50
N ASP A 223 -14.97 12.45 -20.83
CA ASP A 223 -15.27 11.39 -19.86
C ASP A 223 -15.09 9.96 -20.42
N LYS A 224 -15.43 9.74 -21.70
CA LYS A 224 -15.27 8.43 -22.36
C LYS A 224 -13.80 8.00 -22.44
N LYS A 225 -12.92 8.91 -22.87
CA LYS A 225 -11.47 8.65 -22.95
C LYS A 225 -10.85 8.47 -21.56
N ARG A 226 -11.23 9.30 -20.59
CA ARG A 226 -10.75 9.16 -19.20
C ARG A 226 -11.12 7.80 -18.61
N LYS A 227 -12.41 7.42 -18.70
CA LYS A 227 -12.89 6.11 -18.20
C LYS A 227 -12.18 4.94 -18.87
N TYR A 228 -11.85 5.04 -20.16
CA TYR A 228 -11.08 4.01 -20.84
C TYR A 228 -9.71 3.77 -20.18
N TYR A 229 -8.93 4.83 -19.92
CA TYR A 229 -7.63 4.68 -19.27
C TYR A 229 -7.75 4.17 -17.82
N GLU A 230 -8.74 4.65 -17.07
CA GLU A 230 -9.03 4.17 -15.71
C GLU A 230 -9.35 2.66 -15.71
N ILE A 231 -10.27 2.20 -16.57
CA ILE A 231 -10.64 0.80 -16.70
C ILE A 231 -9.46 -0.05 -17.17
N ALA A 232 -8.69 0.44 -18.15
CA ALA A 232 -7.48 -0.25 -18.63
C ALA A 232 -6.47 -0.45 -17.49
N THR A 233 -6.36 0.53 -16.58
CA THR A 233 -5.47 0.44 -15.41
C THR A 233 -5.97 -0.62 -14.43
N TYR A 234 -7.27 -0.62 -14.12
CA TYR A 234 -7.87 -1.61 -13.22
C TYR A 234 -7.76 -3.03 -13.78
N VAL A 235 -8.17 -3.23 -15.02
CA VAL A 235 -8.09 -4.53 -15.70
C VAL A 235 -6.62 -4.97 -15.83
N GLY A 236 -5.73 -4.08 -16.26
CA GLY A 236 -4.30 -4.36 -16.35
C GLY A 236 -3.71 -4.81 -15.01
N SER A 237 -4.09 -4.16 -13.90
CA SER A 237 -3.65 -4.57 -12.57
C SER A 237 -4.12 -5.98 -12.19
N LEU A 238 -5.33 -6.38 -12.58
CA LEU A 238 -5.84 -7.73 -12.32
C LEU A 238 -5.20 -8.78 -13.23
N LEU A 239 -4.92 -8.44 -14.49
CA LEU A 239 -4.27 -9.34 -15.45
C LEU A 239 -2.83 -9.69 -15.02
N VAL A 240 -2.20 -8.85 -14.20
CA VAL A 240 -0.86 -9.08 -13.66
C VAL A 240 -0.86 -10.01 -12.44
N LEU A 241 -2.02 -10.31 -11.83
CA LEU A 241 -2.11 -11.20 -10.67
C LEU A 241 -1.44 -12.58 -10.87
N PRO A 242 -1.71 -13.34 -11.96
CA PRO A 242 -1.09 -14.65 -12.15
C PRO A 242 0.42 -14.57 -12.32
N LEU A 243 0.91 -13.49 -12.94
CA LEU A 243 2.34 -13.24 -13.06
C LEU A 243 2.96 -13.06 -11.67
N ILE A 244 2.42 -12.17 -10.85
CA ILE A 244 2.94 -11.92 -9.49
C ILE A 244 2.86 -13.15 -8.62
N MET A 245 1.76 -13.89 -8.69
CA MET A 245 1.63 -15.17 -8.00
C MET A 245 2.75 -16.14 -8.41
N THR A 246 3.06 -16.22 -9.70
CA THR A 246 4.14 -17.09 -10.22
C THR A 246 5.51 -16.61 -9.74
N MET A 247 5.79 -15.31 -9.80
CA MET A 247 7.08 -14.76 -9.36
C MET A 247 7.31 -15.00 -7.87
N VAL A 248 6.28 -14.83 -7.04
CA VAL A 248 6.41 -15.00 -5.58
C VAL A 248 6.43 -16.46 -5.17
N SER A 249 5.61 -17.32 -5.79
CA SER A 249 5.59 -18.76 -5.45
C SER A 249 6.82 -19.51 -5.92
N LYS A 250 7.39 -19.13 -7.07
CA LYS A 250 8.60 -19.75 -7.67
C LYS A 250 9.73 -18.72 -7.74
N THR A 251 10.56 -18.72 -6.70
CA THR A 251 11.58 -17.69 -6.48
C THR A 251 12.65 -17.66 -7.56
N GLU A 252 12.90 -18.75 -8.29
CA GLU A 252 13.81 -18.77 -9.44
C GLU A 252 13.47 -17.70 -10.49
N TYR A 253 12.18 -17.46 -10.75
CA TYR A 253 11.76 -16.39 -11.67
C TYR A 253 12.01 -15.00 -11.09
N THR A 254 11.89 -14.85 -9.77
CA THR A 254 12.29 -13.62 -9.08
C THR A 254 13.79 -13.39 -9.21
N ASP A 255 14.60 -14.43 -9.05
CA ASP A 255 16.05 -14.34 -9.18
C ASP A 255 16.45 -13.90 -10.60
N TYR A 256 15.89 -14.54 -11.64
CA TYR A 256 16.12 -14.11 -13.03
C TYR A 256 15.69 -12.67 -13.29
N PHE A 257 14.55 -12.25 -12.75
CA PHE A 257 14.10 -10.87 -12.86
C PHE A 257 15.05 -9.91 -12.15
N MET A 258 15.53 -10.23 -10.95
CA MET A 258 16.42 -9.35 -10.19
C MET A 258 17.82 -9.28 -10.81
N TYR A 259 18.35 -10.40 -11.30
CA TYR A 259 19.64 -10.45 -12.00
C TYR A 259 19.62 -9.74 -13.34
N THR A 260 18.45 -9.52 -13.95
CA THR A 260 18.31 -8.77 -15.20
C THR A 260 18.00 -7.30 -14.95
N ILE A 261 16.91 -7.01 -14.22
CA ILE A 261 16.44 -5.64 -14.00
C ILE A 261 17.38 -4.86 -13.07
N GLY A 262 17.97 -5.50 -12.06
CA GLY A 262 18.89 -4.84 -11.12
C GLY A 262 20.08 -4.17 -11.83
N PRO A 263 20.91 -4.94 -12.56
CA PRO A 263 22.02 -4.37 -13.33
C PRO A 263 21.58 -3.35 -14.37
N LEU A 264 20.48 -3.60 -15.11
CA LEU A 264 19.95 -2.65 -16.09
C LEU A 264 19.55 -1.32 -15.45
N THR A 265 18.95 -1.37 -14.26
CA THR A 265 18.56 -0.17 -13.51
C THR A 265 19.79 0.61 -13.07
N LEU A 266 20.85 -0.07 -12.59
CA LEU A 266 22.11 0.59 -12.21
C LEU A 266 22.81 1.23 -13.42
N VAL A 267 22.82 0.56 -14.58
CA VAL A 267 23.36 1.11 -15.83
C VAL A 267 22.55 2.35 -16.25
N TYR A 268 21.22 2.27 -16.20
CA TYR A 268 20.35 3.39 -16.52
C TYR A 268 20.56 4.58 -15.57
N LEU A 269 20.63 4.35 -14.26
CA LEU A 269 20.90 5.39 -13.27
C LEU A 269 22.28 6.01 -13.50
N GLY A 270 23.31 5.20 -13.76
CA GLY A 270 24.64 5.70 -14.12
C GLY A 270 24.60 6.59 -15.35
N TYR A 271 23.85 6.20 -16.38
CA TYR A 271 23.64 7.00 -17.59
C TYR A 271 22.90 8.32 -17.30
N GLU A 272 21.81 8.31 -16.54
CA GLU A 272 21.09 9.54 -16.18
C GLU A 272 21.96 10.47 -15.32
N MET A 273 22.78 9.94 -14.43
CA MET A 273 23.75 10.74 -13.65
C MET A 273 24.76 11.46 -14.56
N THR A 274 25.15 10.90 -15.71
CA THR A 274 26.04 11.60 -16.66
C THR A 274 25.39 12.80 -17.36
N LYS A 275 24.05 12.87 -17.38
CA LYS A 275 23.32 13.99 -17.98
C LYS A 275 23.03 15.14 -17.02
N MET A 276 23.22 14.93 -15.72
CA MET A 276 22.95 15.95 -14.70
C MET A 276 24.05 17.01 -14.70
N ASN A 277 23.67 18.28 -14.83
CA ASN A 277 24.61 19.39 -14.76
C ASN A 277 24.93 19.76 -13.30
N ALA A 278 26.04 20.47 -13.07
CA ALA A 278 26.45 20.92 -11.72
C ALA A 278 25.41 21.80 -11.00
N SER A 279 24.44 22.39 -11.73
CA SER A 279 23.30 23.12 -11.16
C SER A 279 22.21 22.21 -10.57
N ASP A 280 22.07 20.99 -11.09
CA ASP A 280 21.04 20.04 -10.68
C ASP A 280 21.45 19.31 -9.39
N ASN A 281 22.76 19.09 -9.21
CA ASN A 281 23.33 18.52 -7.98
C ASN A 281 23.17 19.42 -6.74
N LYS A 282 22.89 20.72 -6.89
CA LYS A 282 22.65 21.62 -5.74
C LYS A 282 21.21 21.58 -5.20
N LYS A 283 20.29 20.89 -5.89
CA LYS A 283 18.86 20.80 -5.53
C LYS A 283 18.48 19.43 -4.94
N MET A 284 19.39 18.46 -4.97
CA MET A 284 19.27 17.17 -4.27
C MET A 284 19.87 17.29 -2.87
#